data_AF-A0A6M4FJ67-F1
#
_entry.id   AF-A0A6M4FJ67-F1
#
_cell.length_a   1.000
_cell.length_b   1.000
_cell.length_c   1.000
_cell.angle_alpha   90.00
_cell.angle_beta   90.00
_cell.angle_gamma   90.00
#
_symmetry.space_group_name_H-M   'P 1'
#
loop_
_entity.id
_entity.type
_entity.pdbx_description
1 polymer ?
#
loop_
_entity_poly.entity_id
_entity_poly.type
_entity_poly.pdbx_seq_one_letter_code
_entity_poly.pdbx_strand_id
1 'polypeptide(L)'
;MDLEELEVVKGCSSELAAAVSSFRDNVTVSHTTRSRRWSIWSAVKAHLDSAAKQALCNQGLQNPFVGDSFSDFMKKRDLKEADIHLSAICKPYSNTDLVFDIDVLRGVLRFCHSCAPSHQESKFFAKQRTTFGKNKPRSLFCELCWRKTQGAVELNSGEPYTLASMRFCEEHDPSKPHSLYRTDHNKRKLFDDNIRKLKRTGYYYNILEPKQKEHLRWVAYKLARLNIRDYHFRLFDMILSGQTQSSIASHFGVSRQSVSRNVAKYKDIALLWEKLNTSHYPTDPEGLEAWESLLPND
;
A
#
# COMPACT_ATOMS: atom_id res chain seq x y z
N MET A 1 -9.37 16.07 -2.91
CA MET A 1 -7.90 16.09 -2.82
C MET A 1 -7.61 15.31 -1.56
N ASP A 2 -7.18 14.06 -1.68
CA ASP A 2 -7.03 13.18 -0.50
C ASP A 2 -5.65 13.42 0.09
N LEU A 3 -5.60 14.27 1.12
CA LEU A 3 -4.37 14.56 1.87
C LEU A 3 -3.89 13.33 2.68
N GLU A 4 -4.70 12.27 2.75
CA GLU A 4 -4.33 10.94 3.28
C GLU A 4 -3.18 10.27 2.50
N GLU A 5 -2.84 10.75 1.29
CA GLU A 5 -1.68 10.27 0.52
C GLU A 5 -0.32 10.81 1.02
N LEU A 6 -0.31 11.81 1.91
CA LEU A 6 0.89 12.45 2.48
C LEU A 6 1.17 12.03 3.93
N GLU A 7 0.93 10.77 4.26
CA GLU A 7 1.31 10.22 5.58
C GLU A 7 2.81 9.90 5.63
N VAL A 8 3.48 10.35 6.70
CA VAL A 8 4.88 10.04 6.97
C VAL A 8 5.00 8.58 7.40
N VAL A 9 5.89 7.83 6.77
CA VAL A 9 6.15 6.42 7.07
C VAL A 9 6.97 6.31 8.36
N LYS A 10 6.63 5.35 9.24
CA LYS A 10 7.38 5.05 10.46
C LYS A 10 8.79 4.57 10.07
N GLY A 11 9.84 5.26 10.54
CA GLY A 11 11.23 5.03 10.14
C GLY A 11 11.81 6.11 9.23
N CYS A 12 10.99 7.04 8.74
CA CYS A 12 11.46 8.24 8.05
C CYS A 12 12.26 9.15 8.99
N SER A 13 13.30 9.79 8.46
CA SER A 13 14.08 10.79 9.17
C SER A 13 13.19 11.92 9.71
N SER A 14 13.48 12.36 10.93
CA SER A 14 12.68 13.40 11.62
C SER A 14 12.65 14.72 10.84
N GLU A 15 13.75 15.05 10.16
CA GLU A 15 13.88 16.23 9.30
C GLU A 15 12.92 16.17 8.11
N LEU A 16 12.89 15.04 7.39
CA LEU A 16 11.99 14.86 6.25
C LEU A 16 10.52 14.75 6.69
N ALA A 17 10.25 14.07 7.80
CA ALA A 17 8.93 13.98 8.39
C ALA A 17 8.34 15.37 8.73
N ALA A 18 9.15 16.24 9.33
CA ALA A 18 8.76 17.61 9.65
C ALA A 18 8.54 18.45 8.37
N ALA A 19 9.40 18.30 7.37
CA ALA A 19 9.28 18.98 6.08
C ALA A 19 8.01 18.57 5.32
N VAL A 20 7.65 17.28 5.34
CA VAL A 20 6.41 16.76 4.73
C VAL A 20 5.17 17.26 5.46
N SER A 21 5.22 17.33 6.78
CA SER A 21 4.15 17.93 7.57
C SER A 21 3.98 19.42 7.23
N SER A 22 5.08 20.18 7.16
CA SER A 22 5.08 21.58 6.75
C SER A 22 4.52 21.77 5.33
N PHE A 23 4.94 20.93 4.38
CA PHE A 23 4.40 20.93 3.02
C PHE A 23 2.89 20.67 3.03
N ARG A 24 2.44 19.62 3.72
CA ARG A 24 1.01 19.26 3.81
C ARG A 24 0.16 20.41 4.35
N ASP A 25 0.66 21.11 5.37
CA ASP A 25 -0.08 22.19 6.03
C ASP A 25 -0.14 23.47 5.19
N ASN A 26 0.78 23.65 4.23
CA ASN A 26 0.84 24.81 3.32
C ASN A 26 0.22 24.54 1.94
N VAL A 27 -0.06 23.28 1.61
CA VAL A 27 -0.75 22.92 0.37
C VAL A 27 -2.25 23.14 0.52
N THR A 28 -2.83 23.81 -0.47
CA THR A 28 -4.27 24.08 -0.56
C THR A 28 -4.84 23.56 -1.86
N VAL A 29 -6.17 23.49 -1.96
CA VAL A 29 -6.89 23.11 -3.19
C VAL A 29 -6.55 23.98 -4.41
N SER A 30 -6.05 25.20 -4.19
CA SER A 30 -5.61 26.12 -5.25
C SER A 30 -4.27 25.72 -5.87
N HIS A 31 -3.47 24.91 -5.18
CA HIS A 31 -2.18 24.46 -5.67
C HIS A 31 -2.35 23.38 -6.75
N THR A 32 -1.79 23.63 -7.93
CA THR A 32 -1.85 22.71 -9.07
C THR A 32 -0.52 22.69 -9.82
N THR A 33 -0.32 21.70 -10.69
CA THR A 33 0.93 21.60 -11.48
C THR A 33 1.05 22.63 -12.61
N ARG A 34 -0.04 23.27 -13.04
CA ARG A 34 -0.07 24.24 -14.15
C ARG A 34 -0.14 25.70 -13.71
N SER A 35 -0.55 25.95 -12.48
CA SER A 35 -0.74 27.32 -11.99
C SER A 35 0.61 28.01 -11.81
N ARG A 36 0.76 29.21 -12.40
CA ARG A 36 1.97 30.03 -12.22
C ARG A 36 2.04 30.66 -10.83
N ARG A 37 0.89 31.04 -10.26
CA ARG A 37 0.77 31.70 -8.94
C ARG A 37 0.69 30.70 -7.79
N TRP A 38 0.07 29.55 -8.03
CA TRP A 38 -0.19 28.50 -7.03
C TRP A 38 0.39 27.18 -7.53
N SER A 39 1.68 27.19 -7.87
CA SER A 39 2.38 26.01 -8.37
C SER A 39 2.64 25.04 -7.23
N ILE A 40 2.15 23.80 -7.33
CA ILE A 40 2.44 22.76 -6.32
C ILE A 40 3.95 22.52 -6.20
N TRP A 41 4.68 22.60 -7.32
CA TRP A 41 6.14 22.46 -7.35
C TRP A 41 6.86 23.59 -6.62
N SER A 42 6.27 24.79 -6.57
CA SER A 42 6.81 25.90 -5.78
C SER A 42 6.67 25.64 -4.28
N ALA A 43 5.57 25.02 -3.85
CA ALA A 43 5.40 24.56 -2.48
C ALA A 43 6.37 23.43 -2.13
N VAL A 44 6.57 22.45 -3.01
CA VAL A 44 7.60 21.41 -2.82
C VAL A 44 8.98 22.05 -2.68
N LYS A 45 9.33 23.00 -3.56
CA LYS A 45 10.61 23.70 -3.50
C LYS A 45 10.84 24.43 -2.18
N ALA A 46 9.80 25.11 -1.68
CA ALA A 46 9.89 25.89 -0.45
C ALA A 46 10.03 25.02 0.81
N HIS A 47 9.34 23.87 0.84
CA HIS A 47 9.21 23.08 2.07
C HIS A 47 10.01 21.78 2.10
N LEU A 48 10.36 21.20 0.94
CA LEU A 48 10.90 19.83 0.86
C LEU A 48 12.30 19.72 0.26
N ASP A 49 12.71 20.59 -0.68
CA ASP A 49 13.95 20.38 -1.43
C ASP A 49 15.20 20.28 -0.54
N SER A 50 15.31 21.13 0.48
CA SER A 50 16.44 21.11 1.41
C SER A 50 16.45 19.84 2.25
N ALA A 51 15.30 19.51 2.86
CA ALA A 51 15.17 18.34 3.74
C ALA A 51 15.34 17.02 2.97
N ALA A 52 14.78 16.93 1.76
CA ALA A 52 14.94 15.77 0.89
C ALA A 52 16.42 15.55 0.52
N LYS A 53 17.14 16.62 0.15
CA LYS A 53 18.57 16.51 -0.15
C LYS A 53 19.37 16.09 1.08
N GLN A 54 19.12 16.73 2.23
CA GLN A 54 19.83 16.47 3.47
C GLN A 54 19.62 15.03 3.96
N ALA A 55 18.37 14.56 4.03
CA ALA A 55 18.03 13.21 4.46
C ALA A 55 18.76 12.15 3.61
N LEU A 56 18.74 12.29 2.29
CA LEU A 56 19.41 11.36 1.39
C LEU A 56 20.95 11.44 1.49
N CYS A 57 21.53 12.64 1.63
CA CYS A 57 22.97 12.81 1.79
C CYS A 57 23.50 12.28 3.13
N ASN A 58 22.73 12.41 4.21
CA ASN A 58 23.09 11.85 5.53
C ASN A 58 23.19 10.31 5.49
N GLN A 59 22.47 9.68 4.56
CA GLN A 59 22.52 8.24 4.29
C GLN A 59 23.62 7.85 3.27
N GLY A 60 24.52 8.77 2.93
CA GLY A 60 25.68 8.51 2.07
C GLY A 60 25.44 8.63 0.57
N LEU A 61 24.26 9.09 0.13
CA LEU A 61 24.02 9.36 -1.30
C LEU A 61 24.67 10.66 -1.74
N GLN A 62 25.66 10.55 -2.61
CA GLN A 62 26.22 11.71 -3.31
C GLN A 62 25.32 12.07 -4.49
N ASN A 63 24.84 13.31 -4.53
CA ASN A 63 24.01 13.86 -5.61
C ASN A 63 22.75 13.02 -5.92
N PRO A 64 21.82 12.85 -4.95
CA PRO A 64 20.65 11.96 -5.10
C PRO A 64 19.74 12.30 -6.28
N PHE A 65 19.81 13.55 -6.79
CA PHE A 65 18.98 14.05 -7.88
C PHE A 65 19.79 14.55 -9.08
N VAL A 66 21.01 14.01 -9.28
CA VAL A 66 21.84 14.32 -10.48
C VAL A 66 22.09 15.83 -10.65
N GLY A 67 22.33 16.54 -9.54
CA GLY A 67 22.60 17.98 -9.53
C GLY A 67 21.37 18.89 -9.54
N ASP A 68 20.16 18.35 -9.73
CA ASP A 68 18.91 19.09 -9.60
C ASP A 68 18.43 19.17 -8.13
N SER A 69 17.47 20.06 -7.87
CA SER A 69 16.64 20.02 -6.66
C SER A 69 15.62 18.87 -6.76
N PHE A 70 15.06 18.42 -5.63
CA PHE A 70 14.02 17.38 -5.66
C PHE A 70 12.82 17.80 -6.51
N SER A 71 12.33 19.02 -6.32
CA SER A 71 11.21 19.58 -7.09
C SER A 71 11.50 19.64 -8.59
N ASP A 72 12.69 20.12 -8.99
CA ASP A 72 13.07 20.22 -10.41
C ASP A 72 13.31 18.84 -11.03
N PHE A 73 13.91 17.92 -10.28
CA PHE A 73 14.13 16.54 -10.70
C PHE A 73 12.80 15.83 -11.02
N MET A 74 11.81 15.98 -10.14
CA MET A 74 10.50 15.37 -10.27
C MET A 74 9.65 16.03 -11.35
N LYS A 75 9.70 17.36 -11.45
CA LYS A 75 8.92 18.13 -12.44
C LYS A 75 9.30 17.79 -13.89
N LYS A 76 10.56 17.42 -14.15
CA LYS A 76 11.07 17.12 -15.50
C LYS A 76 10.73 15.71 -16.00
N ARG A 77 10.22 14.83 -15.14
CA ARG A 77 10.02 13.40 -15.44
C ARG A 77 8.55 13.03 -15.30
N ASP A 78 8.14 11.98 -16.01
CA ASP A 78 6.84 11.37 -15.71
C ASP A 78 6.90 10.56 -14.40
N LEU A 79 5.73 10.24 -13.83
CA LEU A 79 5.62 9.52 -12.55
C LEU A 79 6.37 8.18 -12.59
N LYS A 80 6.35 7.49 -13.74
CA LYS A 80 6.94 6.15 -13.89
C LYS A 80 8.46 6.24 -13.98
N GLU A 81 8.99 7.20 -14.73
CA GLU A 81 10.42 7.48 -14.86
C GLU A 81 11.02 7.90 -13.52
N ALA A 82 10.35 8.80 -12.81
CA ALA A 82 10.77 9.22 -11.48
C ALA A 82 10.76 8.04 -10.48
N ASP A 83 9.72 7.20 -10.50
CA ASP A 83 9.63 6.02 -9.63
C ASP A 83 10.69 4.97 -9.95
N ILE A 84 11.01 4.75 -11.24
CA ILE A 84 12.12 3.88 -11.67
C ILE A 84 13.44 4.42 -11.13
N HIS A 85 13.69 5.73 -11.23
CA HIS A 85 14.93 6.32 -10.75
C HIS A 85 15.07 6.23 -9.23
N LEU A 86 14.00 6.55 -8.48
CA LEU A 86 13.99 6.38 -7.03
C LEU A 86 14.19 4.90 -6.64
N SER A 87 13.65 3.96 -7.42
CA SER A 87 13.87 2.51 -7.21
C SER A 87 15.32 2.11 -7.46
N ALA A 88 15.96 2.68 -8.48
CA ALA A 88 17.36 2.44 -8.76
C ALA A 88 18.26 2.97 -7.63
N ILE A 89 17.92 4.12 -7.05
CA ILE A 89 18.61 4.68 -5.87
C ILE A 89 18.44 3.76 -4.65
N CYS A 90 17.26 3.20 -4.41
CA CYS A 90 17.03 2.29 -3.27
C CYS A 90 17.76 0.95 -3.40
N LYS A 91 17.98 0.45 -4.63
CA LYS A 91 18.41 -0.93 -4.87
C LYS A 91 19.69 -1.34 -4.12
N PRO A 92 20.73 -0.50 -4.00
CA PRO A 92 21.95 -0.82 -3.23
C PRO A 92 21.77 -0.70 -1.71
N TYR A 93 20.70 -0.05 -1.24
CA TYR A 93 20.46 0.31 0.14
C TYR A 93 19.18 -0.33 0.68
N SER A 94 18.85 -1.52 0.19
CA SER A 94 17.74 -2.30 0.73
C SER A 94 17.91 -2.44 2.23
N ASN A 95 16.87 -2.06 3.00
CA ASN A 95 16.77 -2.22 4.46
C ASN A 95 17.53 -1.20 5.31
N THR A 96 17.73 0.00 4.80
CA THR A 96 18.19 1.15 5.58
C THR A 96 17.08 2.20 5.71
N ASP A 97 17.25 3.13 6.64
CA ASP A 97 16.31 4.25 6.85
C ASP A 97 16.07 5.08 5.57
N LEU A 98 17.05 5.04 4.65
CA LEU A 98 16.97 5.64 3.33
C LEU A 98 15.76 5.15 2.51
N VAL A 99 15.35 3.89 2.68
CA VAL A 99 14.18 3.35 1.98
C VAL A 99 12.92 4.12 2.41
N PHE A 100 12.74 4.31 3.73
CA PHE A 100 11.59 5.06 4.26
C PHE A 100 11.59 6.52 3.81
N ASP A 101 12.75 7.17 3.75
CA ASP A 101 12.86 8.54 3.25
C ASP A 101 12.45 8.63 1.76
N ILE A 102 12.96 7.72 0.91
CA ILE A 102 12.60 7.69 -0.51
C ILE A 102 11.11 7.40 -0.70
N ASP A 103 10.51 6.59 0.17
CA ASP A 103 9.11 6.22 0.10
C ASP A 103 8.16 7.36 0.44
N VAL A 104 8.55 8.17 1.42
CA VAL A 104 7.86 9.43 1.73
C VAL A 104 7.97 10.39 0.54
N LEU A 105 9.14 10.49 -0.10
CA LEU A 105 9.32 11.28 -1.33
C LEU A 105 8.49 10.75 -2.51
N ARG A 106 8.32 9.42 -2.66
CA ARG A 106 7.39 8.81 -3.62
C ARG A 106 5.94 9.20 -3.33
N GLY A 107 5.55 9.25 -2.06
CA GLY A 107 4.23 9.71 -1.63
C GLY A 107 3.96 11.15 -2.09
N VAL A 108 4.91 12.05 -1.81
CA VAL A 108 4.87 13.45 -2.29
C VAL A 108 4.75 13.52 -3.81
N LEU A 109 5.54 12.73 -4.54
CA LEU A 109 5.51 12.68 -5.99
C LEU A 109 4.13 12.27 -6.52
N ARG A 110 3.56 11.17 -6.00
CA ARG A 110 2.23 10.69 -6.39
C ARG A 110 1.15 11.73 -6.11
N PHE A 111 1.22 12.38 -4.95
CA PHE A 111 0.31 13.47 -4.59
C PHE A 111 0.42 14.66 -5.57
N CYS A 112 1.63 15.11 -5.91
CA CYS A 112 1.83 16.20 -6.86
C CYS A 112 1.26 15.86 -8.25
N HIS A 113 1.44 14.61 -8.71
CA HIS A 113 0.87 14.13 -9.96
C HIS A 113 -0.66 13.98 -9.92
N SER A 114 -1.24 13.60 -8.78
CA SER A 114 -2.70 13.53 -8.62
C SER A 114 -3.36 14.92 -8.67
N CYS A 115 -2.59 15.97 -8.36
CA CYS A 115 -2.95 17.38 -8.52
C CYS A 115 -2.78 17.90 -9.96
N ALA A 116 -2.38 17.06 -10.92
CA ALA A 116 -2.34 17.43 -12.33
C ALA A 116 -3.76 17.47 -12.93
N PRO A 117 -4.07 18.46 -13.78
CA PRO A 117 -5.42 18.63 -14.33
C PRO A 117 -5.91 17.47 -15.21
N SER A 118 -5.01 16.70 -15.85
CA SER A 118 -5.37 15.48 -16.58
C SER A 118 -6.02 14.41 -15.67
N HIS A 119 -5.66 14.38 -14.38
CA HIS A 119 -6.27 13.51 -13.39
C HIS A 119 -7.55 14.11 -12.78
N GLN A 120 -7.68 15.44 -12.70
CA GLN A 120 -8.89 16.11 -12.22
C GLN A 120 -10.04 16.10 -13.23
N GLU A 121 -9.77 16.36 -14.51
CA GLU A 121 -10.76 16.21 -15.60
C GLU A 121 -11.22 14.75 -15.76
N SER A 122 -10.31 13.79 -15.48
CA SER A 122 -10.66 12.38 -15.50
C SER A 122 -11.70 12.02 -14.44
N LYS A 123 -11.80 12.69 -13.28
CA LYS A 123 -12.78 12.32 -12.25
C LYS A 123 -14.21 12.74 -12.61
N PHE A 124 -14.36 13.82 -13.37
CA PHE A 124 -15.68 14.28 -13.84
C PHE A 124 -16.20 13.43 -15.00
N PHE A 125 -15.31 13.01 -15.93
CA PHE A 125 -15.67 12.12 -17.05
C PHE A 125 -15.54 10.62 -16.77
N ALA A 126 -14.79 10.19 -15.73
CA ALA A 126 -14.66 8.77 -15.37
C ALA A 126 -15.92 8.21 -14.72
N LYS A 127 -16.80 9.04 -14.13
CA LYS A 127 -18.14 8.59 -13.72
C LYS A 127 -19.01 8.17 -14.90
N GLN A 128 -18.73 8.64 -16.13
CA GLN A 128 -19.44 8.22 -17.34
C GLN A 128 -18.69 7.17 -18.18
N ARG A 129 -17.40 6.92 -17.91
CA ARG A 129 -16.55 5.98 -18.67
C ARG A 129 -16.38 4.60 -18.05
N THR A 130 -17.18 4.24 -17.04
CA THR A 130 -17.05 2.98 -16.30
C THR A 130 -17.48 1.73 -17.05
N THR A 131 -17.99 1.80 -18.29
CA THR A 131 -18.61 0.59 -18.87
C THR A 131 -17.74 -0.20 -19.84
N PHE A 132 -17.01 0.39 -20.79
CA PHE A 132 -16.32 -0.42 -21.80
C PHE A 132 -15.08 0.28 -22.37
N GLY A 133 -13.92 -0.36 -22.23
CA GLY A 133 -12.74 -0.05 -23.03
C GLY A 133 -11.80 1.00 -22.44
N LYS A 134 -10.70 0.52 -21.83
CA LYS A 134 -9.35 1.07 -21.95
C LYS A 134 -8.39 0.18 -21.17
N ASN A 135 -7.51 -0.51 -21.90
CA ASN A 135 -6.20 -1.08 -21.56
C ASN A 135 -5.71 -0.93 -20.11
N LYS A 136 -6.47 -1.38 -19.11
CA LYS A 136 -5.91 -1.68 -17.80
C LYS A 136 -5.04 -2.92 -18.00
N PRO A 137 -3.79 -2.93 -17.50
CA PRO A 137 -3.02 -4.16 -17.46
C PRO A 137 -3.90 -5.22 -16.80
N ARG A 138 -4.16 -6.29 -17.54
CA ARG A 138 -5.04 -7.38 -17.11
C ARG A 138 -4.48 -7.92 -15.80
N SER A 139 -5.31 -7.98 -14.76
CA SER A 139 -4.87 -8.48 -13.46
C SER A 139 -4.45 -9.94 -13.62
N LEU A 140 -3.22 -10.26 -13.24
CA LEU A 140 -2.73 -11.65 -13.18
C LEU A 140 -3.48 -12.48 -12.14
N PHE A 141 -4.08 -11.82 -11.16
CA PHE A 141 -4.71 -12.44 -10.00
C PHE A 141 -6.22 -12.20 -9.97
N CYS A 142 -6.95 -13.18 -9.45
CA CYS A 142 -8.39 -13.14 -9.22
C CYS A 142 -8.78 -11.90 -8.41
N GLU A 143 -9.86 -11.21 -8.78
CA GLU A 143 -10.34 -10.04 -8.03
C GLU A 143 -10.70 -10.33 -6.57
N LEU A 144 -11.00 -11.59 -6.24
CA LEU A 144 -11.49 -12.01 -4.91
C LEU A 144 -10.43 -12.72 -4.06
N CYS A 145 -9.29 -13.11 -4.62
CA CYS A 145 -8.25 -13.85 -3.88
C CYS A 145 -6.84 -13.65 -4.47
N TRP A 146 -5.90 -14.50 -4.03
CA TRP A 146 -4.51 -14.49 -4.46
C TRP A 146 -4.22 -15.37 -5.69
N ARG A 147 -5.11 -16.32 -6.02
CA ARG A 147 -4.90 -17.24 -7.14
C ARG A 147 -4.86 -16.49 -8.47
N LYS A 148 -4.14 -17.05 -9.44
CA LYS A 148 -4.15 -16.53 -10.82
C LYS A 148 -5.56 -16.63 -11.43
N THR A 149 -5.90 -15.69 -12.31
CA THR A 149 -7.14 -15.77 -13.08
C THR A 149 -7.05 -16.94 -14.07
N GLN A 150 -8.18 -17.55 -14.43
CA GLN A 150 -8.20 -18.63 -15.43
C GLN A 150 -7.55 -18.17 -16.74
N GLY A 151 -7.85 -16.95 -17.19
CA GLY A 151 -7.25 -16.34 -18.37
C GLY A 151 -5.74 -16.13 -18.25
N ALA A 152 -5.22 -15.84 -17.05
CA ALA A 152 -3.77 -15.80 -16.83
C ALA A 152 -3.13 -17.20 -16.87
N VAL A 153 -3.87 -18.25 -16.53
CA VAL A 153 -3.42 -19.65 -16.69
C VAL A 153 -3.46 -20.06 -18.16
N GLU A 154 -4.60 -19.80 -18.84
CA GLU A 154 -4.86 -20.08 -20.26
C GLU A 154 -3.86 -19.35 -21.19
N LEU A 155 -3.51 -18.10 -20.87
CA LEU A 155 -2.47 -17.35 -21.59
C LEU A 155 -1.09 -18.01 -21.52
N ASN A 156 -0.77 -18.70 -20.42
CA ASN A 156 0.49 -19.44 -20.29
C ASN A 156 0.43 -20.81 -20.97
N SER A 157 -0.76 -21.39 -21.18
CA SER A 157 -0.95 -22.67 -21.88
C SER A 157 -1.20 -22.52 -23.39
N GLY A 158 -1.48 -21.30 -23.87
CA GLY A 158 -1.76 -21.03 -25.28
C GLY A 158 -3.21 -21.30 -25.70
N GLU A 159 -4.12 -21.46 -24.75
CA GLU A 159 -5.53 -21.75 -25.00
C GLU A 159 -6.38 -20.46 -25.22
N PRO A 160 -7.46 -20.53 -26.02
CA PRO A 160 -8.38 -19.41 -26.20
C PRO A 160 -9.18 -19.15 -24.91
N TYR A 161 -9.08 -17.93 -24.37
CA TYR A 161 -9.70 -17.54 -23.09
C TYR A 161 -10.98 -16.69 -23.28
N THR A 162 -11.88 -16.72 -22.28
CA THR A 162 -13.12 -15.91 -22.25
C THR A 162 -12.98 -14.65 -21.37
N LEU A 163 -13.85 -13.64 -21.53
CA LEU A 163 -13.80 -12.43 -20.68
C LEU A 163 -14.03 -12.74 -19.18
N ALA A 164 -14.81 -13.79 -18.86
CA ALA A 164 -15.03 -14.23 -17.49
C ALA A 164 -13.76 -14.87 -16.89
N SER A 165 -13.03 -15.65 -17.70
CA SER A 165 -11.78 -16.27 -17.28
C SER A 165 -10.71 -15.22 -16.93
N MET A 166 -10.80 -14.00 -17.45
CA MET A 166 -9.85 -12.92 -17.18
C MET A 166 -9.96 -12.25 -15.79
N ARG A 167 -11.04 -12.45 -15.03
CA ARG A 167 -11.28 -11.75 -13.75
C ARG A 167 -11.19 -12.64 -12.52
N PHE A 168 -11.56 -13.91 -12.67
CA PHE A 168 -11.69 -14.84 -11.56
C PHE A 168 -10.80 -16.06 -11.77
N CYS A 169 -10.37 -16.66 -10.66
CA CYS A 169 -9.79 -17.99 -10.68
C CYS A 169 -10.92 -19.04 -10.75
N GLU A 170 -10.53 -20.29 -10.88
CA GLU A 170 -11.47 -21.40 -10.98
C GLU A 170 -12.42 -21.53 -9.77
N GLU A 171 -11.92 -21.29 -8.55
CA GLU A 171 -12.73 -21.35 -7.32
C GLU A 171 -13.76 -20.22 -7.21
N HIS A 172 -13.53 -19.12 -7.92
CA HIS A 172 -14.38 -17.93 -7.91
C HIS A 172 -15.12 -17.73 -9.24
N ASP A 173 -15.21 -18.76 -10.08
CA ASP A 173 -15.95 -18.72 -11.33
C ASP A 173 -17.47 -18.64 -11.05
N PRO A 174 -18.17 -17.56 -11.42
CA PRO A 174 -19.61 -17.41 -11.15
C PRO A 174 -20.48 -18.45 -11.85
N SER A 175 -19.95 -19.12 -12.87
CA SER A 175 -20.65 -20.13 -13.68
C SER A 175 -20.67 -21.49 -12.99
N LYS A 176 -19.80 -21.73 -11.99
CA LYS A 176 -19.71 -23.00 -11.27
C LYS A 176 -20.66 -23.01 -10.05
N PRO A 177 -21.45 -24.07 -9.84
CA PRO A 177 -22.42 -24.14 -8.74
C PRO A 177 -21.77 -24.17 -7.34
N HIS A 178 -20.57 -24.75 -7.21
CA HIS A 178 -19.82 -24.81 -5.96
C HIS A 178 -18.81 -23.66 -5.80
N SER A 179 -18.98 -22.59 -6.56
CA SER A 179 -18.09 -21.43 -6.52
C SER A 179 -18.18 -20.67 -5.21
N LEU A 180 -17.03 -20.23 -4.70
CA LEU A 180 -16.94 -19.32 -3.56
C LEU A 180 -17.26 -17.86 -3.95
N TYR A 181 -17.56 -17.60 -5.23
CA TYR A 181 -17.79 -16.26 -5.77
C TYR A 181 -18.72 -15.43 -4.90
N ARG A 182 -19.93 -15.92 -4.59
CA ARG A 182 -20.93 -15.14 -3.83
C ARG A 182 -20.46 -14.84 -2.40
N THR A 183 -19.83 -15.81 -1.75
CA THR A 183 -19.35 -15.70 -0.37
C THR A 183 -18.24 -14.65 -0.26
N ASP A 184 -17.25 -14.70 -1.15
CA ASP A 184 -16.09 -13.81 -1.09
C ASP A 184 -16.32 -12.47 -1.79
N HIS A 185 -17.24 -12.40 -2.75
CA HIS A 185 -17.66 -11.13 -3.36
C HIS A 185 -18.17 -10.14 -2.30
N ASN A 186 -18.91 -10.63 -1.30
CA ASN A 186 -19.37 -9.82 -0.16
C ASN A 186 -18.22 -9.27 0.69
N LYS A 187 -17.04 -9.92 0.66
CA LYS A 187 -15.82 -9.53 1.38
C LYS A 187 -14.83 -8.76 0.52
N ARG A 188 -15.11 -8.53 -0.77
CA ARG A 188 -14.20 -7.87 -1.72
C ARG A 188 -13.67 -6.53 -1.22
N LYS A 189 -14.54 -5.68 -0.68
CA LYS A 189 -14.13 -4.37 -0.14
C LYS A 189 -13.10 -4.55 0.98
N LEU A 190 -13.37 -5.46 1.91
CA LEU A 190 -12.48 -5.73 3.03
C LEU A 190 -11.13 -6.31 2.59
N PHE A 191 -11.15 -7.16 1.57
CA PHE A 191 -9.95 -7.67 0.92
C PHE A 191 -9.10 -6.55 0.31
N ASP A 192 -9.70 -5.65 -0.47
CA ASP A 192 -9.01 -4.51 -1.06
C ASP A 192 -8.46 -3.55 0.02
N ASP A 193 -9.23 -3.31 1.10
CA ASP A 193 -8.82 -2.50 2.24
C ASP A 193 -7.60 -3.12 2.93
N ASN A 194 -7.60 -4.44 3.17
CA ASN A 194 -6.48 -5.17 3.74
C ASN A 194 -5.24 -5.16 2.84
N ILE A 195 -5.38 -5.26 1.51
CA ILE A 195 -4.25 -5.09 0.57
C ILE A 195 -3.61 -3.71 0.77
N ARG A 196 -4.42 -2.64 0.83
CA ARG A 196 -3.89 -1.27 1.01
C ARG A 196 -3.19 -1.12 2.35
N LYS A 197 -3.74 -1.69 3.42
CA LYS A 197 -3.14 -1.69 4.76
C LYS A 197 -1.78 -2.37 4.76
N LEU A 198 -1.72 -3.59 4.20
CA LEU A 198 -0.51 -4.39 4.15
C LEU A 198 0.58 -3.74 3.30
N LYS A 199 0.25 -3.11 2.16
CA LYS A 199 1.24 -2.37 1.35
C LYS A 199 1.92 -1.21 2.09
N ARG A 200 1.31 -0.72 3.17
CA ARG A 200 1.88 0.33 4.03
C ARG A 200 2.74 -0.25 5.15
N THR A 201 2.76 -1.57 5.35
CA THR A 201 3.69 -2.21 6.30
C THR A 201 5.05 -2.37 5.62
N GLY A 202 6.13 -2.29 6.40
CA GLY A 202 7.50 -2.36 5.87
C GLY A 202 7.77 -3.63 5.06
N TYR A 203 7.12 -4.75 5.41
CA TYR A 203 7.31 -6.04 4.74
C TYR A 203 6.82 -6.09 3.28
N TYR A 204 5.72 -5.42 2.95
CA TYR A 204 5.10 -5.44 1.61
C TYR A 204 5.25 -4.11 0.87
N TYR A 205 6.15 -3.27 1.34
CA TYR A 205 6.44 -2.01 0.70
C TYR A 205 7.20 -2.26 -0.63
N ASN A 206 6.81 -1.55 -1.69
CA ASN A 206 7.43 -1.59 -3.03
C ASN A 206 7.63 -2.99 -3.67
N ILE A 207 6.66 -3.90 -3.49
CA ILE A 207 6.73 -5.22 -4.11
C ILE A 207 6.80 -5.13 -5.64
N LEU A 208 7.92 -5.59 -6.20
CA LEU A 208 8.09 -5.76 -7.65
C LEU A 208 7.82 -7.21 -8.07
N GLU A 209 8.18 -8.19 -7.25
CA GLU A 209 8.16 -9.61 -7.61
C GLU A 209 6.74 -10.23 -7.62
N PRO A 210 6.39 -11.06 -8.62
CA PRO A 210 5.08 -11.70 -8.69
C PRO A 210 4.74 -12.59 -7.48
N LYS A 211 5.69 -13.39 -6.97
CA LYS A 211 5.47 -14.27 -5.81
C LYS A 211 5.10 -13.49 -4.55
N GLN A 212 5.71 -12.34 -4.35
CA GLN A 212 5.41 -11.46 -3.22
C GLN A 212 4.03 -10.80 -3.38
N LYS A 213 3.63 -10.43 -4.61
CA LYS A 213 2.28 -9.91 -4.87
C LYS A 213 1.23 -10.97 -4.58
N GLU A 214 1.51 -12.22 -4.96
CA GLU A 214 0.66 -13.35 -4.62
C GLU A 214 0.54 -13.52 -3.11
N HIS A 215 1.66 -13.51 -2.39
CA HIS A 215 1.68 -13.65 -0.93
C HIS A 215 0.95 -12.51 -0.20
N LEU A 216 1.18 -11.24 -0.59
CA LEU A 216 0.44 -10.08 -0.08
C LEU A 216 -1.08 -10.29 -0.23
N ARG A 217 -1.52 -10.75 -1.40
CA ARG A 217 -2.93 -11.03 -1.65
C ARG A 217 -3.41 -12.20 -0.82
N TRP A 218 -2.58 -13.22 -0.60
CA TRP A 218 -2.94 -14.36 0.22
C TRP A 218 -3.22 -13.92 1.67
N VAL A 219 -2.31 -13.15 2.28
CA VAL A 219 -2.51 -12.60 3.63
C VAL A 219 -3.76 -11.71 3.68
N ALA A 220 -3.91 -10.79 2.72
CA ALA A 220 -5.09 -9.92 2.67
C ALA A 220 -6.40 -10.70 2.58
N TYR A 221 -6.43 -11.78 1.80
CA TYR A 221 -7.58 -12.64 1.63
C TYR A 221 -7.92 -13.36 2.95
N LYS A 222 -6.92 -13.90 3.64
CA LYS A 222 -7.12 -14.56 4.95
C LYS A 222 -7.65 -13.59 6.01
N LEU A 223 -7.08 -12.39 6.09
CA LEU A 223 -7.57 -11.33 6.98
C LEU A 223 -9.03 -10.95 6.66
N ALA A 224 -9.38 -10.86 5.37
CA ALA A 224 -10.75 -10.58 4.96
C ALA A 224 -11.71 -11.73 5.35
N ARG A 225 -11.31 -12.99 5.18
CA ARG A 225 -12.12 -14.14 5.59
C ARG A 225 -12.39 -14.18 7.08
N LEU A 226 -11.41 -13.77 7.89
CA LEU A 226 -11.50 -13.62 9.35
C LEU A 226 -12.24 -12.35 9.80
N ASN A 227 -12.73 -11.52 8.86
CA ASN A 227 -13.38 -10.25 9.12
C ASN A 227 -12.51 -9.25 9.91
N ILE A 228 -11.19 -9.30 9.74
CA ILE A 228 -10.26 -8.33 10.31
C ILE A 228 -10.47 -6.97 9.63
N ARG A 229 -10.60 -5.92 10.44
CA ARG A 229 -10.91 -4.52 10.06
C ARG A 229 -9.94 -3.58 10.79
N ASP A 230 -9.98 -2.28 10.48
CA ASP A 230 -9.14 -1.27 11.15
C ASP A 230 -9.15 -1.30 12.67
N TYR A 231 -10.32 -1.53 13.28
CA TYR A 231 -10.43 -1.73 14.72
C TYR A 231 -9.52 -2.84 15.24
N HIS A 232 -9.43 -3.96 14.52
CA HIS A 232 -8.64 -5.11 14.93
C HIS A 232 -7.14 -4.84 14.83
N PHE A 233 -6.68 -4.13 13.81
CA PHE A 233 -5.26 -3.74 13.72
C PHE A 233 -4.84 -2.87 14.90
N ARG A 234 -5.68 -1.90 15.30
CA ARG A 234 -5.42 -1.09 16.52
C ARG A 234 -5.42 -1.95 17.78
N LEU A 235 -6.32 -2.92 17.88
CA LEU A 235 -6.33 -3.88 18.98
C LEU A 235 -5.02 -4.68 19.01
N PHE A 236 -4.51 -5.11 17.86
CA PHE A 236 -3.23 -5.83 17.78
C PHE A 236 -2.08 -4.95 18.29
N ASP A 237 -1.98 -3.70 17.84
CA ASP A 237 -0.95 -2.78 18.29
C ASP A 237 -0.99 -2.54 19.80
N MET A 238 -2.19 -2.48 20.40
CA MET A 238 -2.36 -2.35 21.86
C MET A 238 -1.97 -3.63 22.62
N ILE A 239 -2.29 -4.81 22.06
CA ILE A 239 -1.88 -6.10 22.63
C ILE A 239 -0.35 -6.22 22.63
N LEU A 240 0.28 -5.91 21.49
CA LEU A 240 1.72 -6.01 21.30
C LEU A 240 2.50 -4.99 22.14
N SER A 241 1.94 -3.81 22.37
CA SER A 241 2.53 -2.82 23.29
C SER A 241 2.32 -3.15 24.77
N GLY A 242 1.77 -4.32 25.10
CA GLY A 242 1.62 -4.78 26.48
C GLY A 242 0.55 -4.03 27.27
N GLN A 243 -0.39 -3.35 26.60
CA GLN A 243 -1.44 -2.64 27.32
C GLN A 243 -2.35 -3.60 28.09
N THR A 244 -2.74 -3.18 29.30
CA THR A 244 -3.66 -3.97 30.12
C THR A 244 -5.04 -4.05 29.46
N GLN A 245 -5.76 -5.15 29.69
CA GLN A 245 -7.12 -5.31 29.18
C GLN A 245 -8.06 -4.19 29.64
N SER A 246 -7.80 -3.57 30.80
CA SER A 246 -8.54 -2.41 31.27
C SER A 246 -8.30 -1.17 30.42
N SER A 247 -7.05 -0.92 30.02
CA SER A 247 -6.70 0.20 29.14
C SER A 247 -7.35 0.03 27.77
N ILE A 248 -7.25 -1.18 27.20
CA ILE A 248 -7.88 -1.54 25.93
C ILE A 248 -9.40 -1.36 25.99
N ALA A 249 -10.04 -1.84 27.06
CA ALA A 249 -11.48 -1.71 27.28
C ALA A 249 -11.92 -0.24 27.31
N SER A 250 -11.18 0.60 28.04
CA SER A 250 -11.43 2.04 28.13
C SER A 250 -11.28 2.72 26.77
N HIS A 251 -10.18 2.43 26.05
CA HIS A 251 -9.89 3.03 24.74
C HIS A 251 -10.98 2.73 23.70
N PHE A 252 -11.51 1.50 23.69
CA PHE A 252 -12.52 1.08 22.74
C PHE A 252 -13.98 1.26 23.23
N GLY A 253 -14.19 1.67 24.48
CA GLY A 253 -15.53 1.77 25.06
C GLY A 253 -16.27 0.44 25.15
N VAL A 254 -15.55 -0.66 25.45
CA VAL A 254 -16.10 -2.03 25.54
C VAL A 254 -15.81 -2.66 26.89
N SER A 255 -16.50 -3.75 27.24
CA SER A 255 -16.24 -4.47 28.50
C SER A 255 -14.91 -5.23 28.48
N ARG A 256 -14.28 -5.39 29.65
CA ARG A 256 -13.06 -6.19 29.82
C ARG A 256 -13.23 -7.65 29.36
N GLN A 257 -14.42 -8.22 29.57
CA GLN A 257 -14.74 -9.58 29.09
C GLN A 257 -14.74 -9.66 27.56
N SER A 258 -15.23 -8.62 26.87
CA SER A 258 -15.15 -8.52 25.41
C SER A 258 -13.70 -8.46 24.94
N VAL A 259 -12.88 -7.64 25.61
CA VAL A 259 -11.43 -7.57 25.34
C VAL A 259 -10.77 -8.93 25.55
N SER A 260 -10.99 -9.60 26.68
CA SER A 260 -10.38 -10.90 26.97
C SER A 260 -10.71 -11.95 25.89
N ARG A 261 -11.96 -12.00 25.42
CA ARG A 261 -12.36 -12.91 24.32
C ARG A 261 -11.65 -12.56 23.02
N ASN A 262 -11.58 -11.28 22.67
CA ASN A 262 -10.90 -10.83 21.44
C ASN A 262 -9.39 -11.07 21.50
N VAL A 263 -8.75 -10.81 22.64
CA VAL A 263 -7.32 -11.08 22.85
C VAL A 263 -7.05 -12.57 22.69
N ALA A 264 -7.83 -13.44 23.35
CA ALA A 264 -7.68 -14.89 23.21
C ALA A 264 -7.85 -15.35 21.75
N LYS A 265 -8.85 -14.80 21.04
CA LYS A 265 -9.13 -15.16 19.65
C LYS A 265 -8.06 -14.70 18.66
N TYR A 266 -7.45 -13.54 18.89
CA TYR A 266 -6.60 -12.88 17.91
C TYR A 266 -5.12 -12.78 18.32
N LYS A 267 -4.72 -13.39 19.43
CA LYS A 267 -3.35 -13.34 19.95
C LYS A 267 -2.32 -13.73 18.88
N ASP A 268 -2.52 -14.85 18.21
CA ASP A 268 -1.55 -15.35 17.24
C ASP A 268 -1.51 -14.49 15.97
N ILE A 269 -2.67 -13.95 15.57
CA ILE A 269 -2.75 -12.98 14.47
C ILE A 269 -2.02 -11.68 14.83
N ALA A 270 -2.10 -11.24 16.09
CA ALA A 270 -1.36 -10.06 16.55
C ALA A 270 0.15 -10.31 16.49
N LEU A 271 0.65 -11.49 16.88
CA LEU A 271 2.07 -11.84 16.76
C LEU A 271 2.54 -11.88 15.30
N LEU A 272 1.71 -12.39 14.40
CA LEU A 272 1.98 -12.34 12.97
C LEU A 272 1.97 -10.91 12.40
N TRP A 273 1.04 -10.08 12.88
CA TRP A 273 0.98 -8.66 12.53
C TRP A 273 2.24 -7.92 12.99
N GLU A 274 2.75 -8.23 14.17
CA GLU A 274 4.04 -7.73 14.65
C GLU A 274 5.14 -8.04 13.64
N LYS A 275 5.27 -9.32 13.24
CA LYS A 275 6.27 -9.75 12.25
C LYS A 275 6.14 -8.97 10.94
N LEU A 276 4.93 -8.69 10.43
CA LEU A 276 4.76 -7.90 9.20
C LEU A 276 5.12 -6.42 9.35
N ASN A 277 4.99 -5.88 10.57
CA ASN A 277 5.27 -4.49 10.86
C ASN A 277 6.73 -4.23 11.21
N THR A 278 7.41 -5.21 11.83
CA THR A 278 8.79 -5.08 12.28
C THR A 278 9.78 -5.74 11.33
N SER A 279 9.34 -6.69 10.50
CA SER A 279 10.21 -7.31 9.52
C SER A 279 10.56 -6.31 8.42
N HIS A 280 11.86 -6.15 8.22
CA HIS A 280 12.40 -5.56 7.02
C HIS A 280 12.64 -6.68 6.00
N TYR A 281 12.30 -6.40 4.75
CA TYR A 281 12.59 -7.29 3.63
C TYR A 281 14.08 -7.68 3.58
N PRO A 282 14.53 -8.76 2.92
CA PRO A 282 13.82 -9.99 2.67
C PRO A 282 14.02 -10.93 3.86
N THR A 283 12.98 -11.20 4.65
CA THR A 283 12.99 -12.46 5.39
C THR A 283 12.64 -13.59 4.41
N ASP A 284 13.46 -14.63 4.46
CA ASP A 284 13.37 -15.86 3.66
C ASP A 284 11.92 -16.38 3.59
N PRO A 285 11.45 -16.93 2.45
CA PRO A 285 10.12 -17.52 2.33
C PRO A 285 9.80 -18.61 3.38
N GLU A 286 10.82 -19.18 4.04
CA GLU A 286 10.69 -20.18 5.11
C GLU A 286 10.02 -19.61 6.38
N GLY A 287 10.08 -18.29 6.63
CA GLY A 287 9.38 -17.66 7.75
C GLY A 287 7.84 -17.68 7.64
N LEU A 288 7.30 -18.22 6.55
CA LEU A 288 5.90 -18.11 6.14
C LEU A 288 5.04 -19.36 6.43
N GLU A 289 5.63 -20.52 6.73
CA GLU A 289 4.89 -21.72 7.18
C GLU A 289 4.07 -21.44 8.46
N ALA A 290 4.54 -20.50 9.29
CA ALA A 290 3.85 -20.06 10.50
C ALA A 290 2.48 -19.40 10.24
N TRP A 291 2.20 -18.94 9.01
CA TRP A 291 0.88 -18.40 8.68
C TRP A 291 -0.13 -19.49 8.30
N GLU A 292 0.34 -20.62 7.75
CA GLU A 292 -0.53 -21.73 7.36
C GLU A 292 -1.13 -22.43 8.58
N SER A 293 -0.38 -22.52 9.68
CA SER A 293 -0.81 -23.17 10.93
C SER A 293 -1.80 -22.34 11.77
N LEU A 294 -1.96 -21.05 11.50
CA LEU A 294 -2.79 -20.13 12.28
C LEU A 294 -4.21 -19.97 11.76
N LEU A 295 -4.56 -20.74 10.74
CA LEU A 295 -5.91 -20.80 10.23
C LEU A 295 -6.53 -22.12 10.67
N PRO A 296 -7.78 -22.13 11.18
CA PRO A 296 -8.50 -23.38 11.29
C PRO A 296 -8.52 -24.02 9.90
N ASN A 297 -8.16 -25.30 9.82
CA ASN A 297 -8.38 -26.10 8.61
C ASN A 297 -9.86 -25.94 8.23
N ASP A 298 -10.12 -25.30 7.09
CA ASP A 298 -11.46 -25.23 6.50
C ASP A 298 -11.90 -26.65 6.10
#